data_AF-A0A520QQ20-F1
#
_entry.id   AF-A0A520QQ20-F1
#
_cell.length_a   1.000
_cell.length_b   1.000
_cell.length_c   1.000
_cell.angle_alpha   90.00
_cell.angle_beta   90.00
_cell.angle_gamma   90.00
#
_symmetry.space_group_name_H-M   'P 1'
#
loop_
_entity.id
_entity.type
_entity.pdbx_description
1 polymer ?
#
loop_
_entity_poly.entity_id
_entity_poly.type
_entity_poly.pdbx_seq_one_letter_code
_entity_poly.pdbx_strand_id
1 'polypeptide(L)'
;MSGVYSQLIEATISHLEFLKQKGVRYVEVSPESVNSLFESAPHEAVSSNGKSLIQTQPVTQSIRSEGPSVYEAKKLSSVDKSSALNDLRNEILASKKSPELLASGANLVFGIGSVDADLMFVGEAPGVDEDREGEPFVGKAGQLLMKIIQATGLDREKVYIANVLKYRPETPGKSFGNRKPRPDEIEIWFPFLVRQIEIIQPKVIVGLGATALEGLLGHMPTGITRLRGNWQSYRSVPVMPTFHPSYLLRNQSWAIKRQVWEDMMQVMERLQMPISDKQRGFFLRK
;
A
#
# COMPACT_ATOMS: atom_id res chain seq x y z
N MET A 1 8.35 -26.21 27.88
CA MET A 1 8.90 -26.91 26.69
C MET A 1 9.51 -25.94 25.65
N SER A 2 10.07 -24.78 26.03
CA SER A 2 10.56 -23.76 25.07
C SER A 2 12.05 -23.89 24.70
N GLY A 3 12.86 -24.61 25.49
CA GLY A 3 14.31 -24.68 25.30
C GLY A 3 14.75 -25.55 24.11
N VAL A 4 14.15 -26.74 23.96
CA VAL A 4 14.56 -27.71 22.91
C VAL A 4 14.17 -27.21 21.51
N TYR A 5 13.00 -26.58 21.38
CA TYR A 5 12.53 -26.03 20.12
C TYR A 5 13.40 -24.84 19.65
N SER A 6 13.76 -23.94 20.57
CA SER A 6 14.65 -22.82 20.26
C SER A 6 16.05 -23.32 19.86
N GLN A 7 16.56 -24.35 20.54
CA GLN A 7 17.85 -24.97 20.19
C GLN A 7 17.82 -25.63 18.80
N LEU A 8 16.71 -26.25 18.43
CA LEU A 8 16.53 -26.84 17.11
C LEU A 8 16.51 -25.77 16.01
N ILE A 9 15.83 -24.64 16.25
CA ILE A 9 15.79 -23.52 15.30
C ILE A 9 17.19 -22.90 15.12
N GLU A 10 17.88 -22.61 16.21
CA GLU A 10 19.24 -22.05 16.19
C GLU A 10 20.23 -22.97 15.45
N ALA A 11 20.16 -24.28 15.71
CA ALA A 11 20.98 -25.27 15.02
C ALA A 11 20.66 -25.34 13.52
N THR A 12 19.38 -25.24 13.15
CA THR A 12 18.94 -25.25 11.74
C THR A 12 19.39 -24.00 11.00
N ILE A 13 19.26 -22.82 11.62
CA ILE A 13 19.72 -21.54 11.04
C ILE A 13 21.23 -21.60 10.81
N SER A 14 21.99 -22.01 11.84
CA SER A 14 23.45 -22.13 11.76
C SER A 14 23.90 -23.08 10.64
N HIS A 15 23.19 -24.20 10.45
CA HIS A 15 23.48 -25.16 9.40
C HIS A 15 23.21 -24.60 7.99
N LEU A 16 22.10 -23.90 7.80
CA LEU A 16 21.75 -23.27 6.51
C LEU A 16 22.72 -22.14 6.14
N GLU A 17 23.19 -21.37 7.11
CA GLU A 17 24.21 -20.34 6.90
C GLU A 17 25.56 -20.95 6.48
N PHE A 18 25.96 -22.07 7.11
CA PHE A 18 27.15 -22.82 6.72
C PHE A 18 27.07 -23.32 5.28
N LEU A 19 25.93 -23.92 4.87
CA LEU A 19 25.72 -24.38 3.49
C LEU A 19 25.78 -23.22 2.48
N LYS A 20 25.22 -22.06 2.84
CA LYS A 20 25.27 -20.84 2.03
C LYS A 20 26.70 -20.33 1.84
N GLN A 21 27.54 -20.36 2.87
CA GLN A 21 28.97 -20.00 2.77
C GLN A 21 29.75 -20.95 1.87
N LYS A 22 29.34 -22.22 1.78
CA LYS A 22 29.90 -23.21 0.86
C LYS A 22 29.34 -23.13 -0.57
N GLY A 23 28.51 -22.13 -0.86
CA GLY A 23 27.97 -21.87 -2.19
C GLY A 23 26.74 -22.70 -2.57
N VAL A 24 26.18 -23.45 -1.63
CA VAL A 24 24.93 -24.21 -1.84
C VAL A 24 23.77 -23.23 -1.94
N ARG A 25 23.06 -23.25 -3.07
CA ARG A 25 21.91 -22.35 -3.33
C ARG A 25 20.55 -22.98 -3.09
N TYR A 26 20.48 -24.31 -3.03
CA TYR A 26 19.25 -25.07 -2.86
C TYR A 26 19.51 -26.25 -1.93
N VAL A 27 18.59 -26.49 -1.00
CA VAL A 27 18.59 -27.67 -0.12
C VAL A 27 17.39 -28.51 -0.51
N GLU A 28 17.62 -29.80 -0.74
CA GLU A 28 16.56 -30.73 -1.08
C GLU A 28 15.75 -31.02 0.19
N VAL A 29 14.43 -30.82 0.12
CA VAL A 29 13.53 -31.05 1.24
C VAL A 29 12.53 -32.10 0.80
N SER A 30 12.29 -33.10 1.64
CA SER A 30 11.32 -34.16 1.31
C SER A 30 9.92 -33.55 1.08
N PRO A 31 9.12 -34.09 0.14
CA PRO A 31 7.75 -33.67 -0.06
C PRO A 31 6.90 -33.76 1.20
N GLU A 32 7.18 -34.74 2.07
CA GLU A 32 6.52 -34.95 3.35
C GLU A 32 6.79 -33.81 4.33
N SER A 33 8.04 -33.33 4.43
CA SER A 33 8.40 -32.19 5.27
C SER A 33 7.76 -30.89 4.79
N VAL A 34 7.63 -30.70 3.47
CA VAL A 34 6.97 -29.52 2.90
C VAL A 34 5.47 -29.56 3.20
N ASN A 35 4.81 -30.71 3.07
CA ASN A 35 3.37 -30.85 3.36
C ASN A 35 3.07 -30.62 4.85
N SER A 36 3.94 -31.07 5.77
CA SER A 36 3.79 -30.83 7.20
C SER A 36 3.87 -29.36 7.63
N LEU A 37 4.41 -28.47 6.79
CA LEU A 37 4.41 -27.01 7.04
C LEU A 37 3.07 -26.35 6.68
N PHE A 38 2.25 -27.02 5.86
CA PHE A 38 0.94 -26.53 5.41
C PHE A 38 -0.23 -27.20 6.12
N GLU A 39 -0.01 -28.35 6.77
CA GLU A 39 -1.00 -29.00 7.62
C GLU A 39 -0.89 -28.48 9.07
N SER A 40 -1.84 -27.64 9.48
CA SER A 40 -2.06 -27.34 10.89
C SER A 40 -2.42 -28.62 11.63
N ALA A 41 -1.55 -29.06 12.54
CA ALA A 41 -1.79 -30.23 13.37
C ALA A 41 -3.15 -30.16 14.09
N PRO A 42 -3.90 -31.26 14.19
CA PRO A 42 -5.19 -31.27 14.90
C PRO A 42 -4.98 -31.05 16.40
N HIS A 43 -5.82 -30.20 16.98
CA HIS A 43 -5.90 -29.95 18.41
C HIS A 43 -6.26 -31.24 19.17
N GLU A 44 -5.28 -31.83 19.88
CA GLU A 44 -5.58 -32.73 20.99
C GLU A 44 -5.83 -31.90 22.26
N ALA A 45 -7.03 -32.08 22.81
CA ALA A 45 -7.44 -31.49 24.08
C ALA A 45 -6.71 -32.18 25.24
N VAL A 46 -5.94 -31.41 26.01
CA VAL A 46 -5.48 -31.81 27.35
C VAL A 46 -5.80 -30.71 28.34
N SER A 47 -6.76 -31.03 29.22
CA SER A 47 -7.08 -30.30 30.43
C SER A 47 -5.94 -30.46 31.45
N SER A 48 -5.41 -29.36 31.99
CA SER A 48 -5.15 -29.21 33.43
C SER A 48 -4.57 -27.84 33.80
N ASN A 49 -5.09 -27.33 34.92
CA ASN A 49 -4.77 -26.12 35.67
C ASN A 49 -3.31 -25.64 35.68
N GLY A 50 -3.13 -24.34 35.43
CA GLY A 50 -1.91 -23.62 35.79
C GLY A 50 -2.02 -22.13 35.47
N LYS A 51 -2.27 -21.30 36.49
CA LYS A 51 -2.31 -19.83 36.39
C LYS A 51 -0.97 -19.30 35.88
N SER A 52 -0.99 -18.59 34.75
CA SER A 52 0.01 -17.56 34.45
C SER A 52 -0.64 -16.47 33.59
N LEU A 53 -0.77 -15.28 34.19
CA LEU A 53 -1.22 -14.06 33.55
C LEU A 53 -0.12 -13.56 32.61
N ILE A 54 -0.21 -13.90 31.33
CA ILE A 54 0.40 -13.11 30.25
C ILE A 54 -0.74 -12.85 29.26
N GLN A 55 -1.24 -11.62 29.27
CA GLN A 55 -2.16 -11.12 28.24
C GLN A 55 -1.39 -11.03 26.93
N THR A 56 -1.35 -12.12 26.16
CA THR A 56 -1.08 -12.05 24.72
C THR A 56 -2.36 -11.56 24.06
N GLN A 57 -2.43 -10.26 23.77
CA GLN A 57 -3.42 -9.78 22.82
C GLN A 57 -3.19 -10.51 21.48
N PRO A 58 -4.22 -11.09 20.86
CA PRO A 58 -4.08 -11.63 19.52
C PRO A 58 -3.77 -10.46 18.58
N VAL A 59 -2.71 -10.57 17.79
CA VAL A 59 -2.55 -9.73 16.58
C VAL A 59 -3.60 -10.23 15.60
N THR A 60 -4.83 -9.76 15.77
CA THR A 60 -5.89 -9.91 14.79
C THR A 60 -5.37 -9.22 13.53
N GLN A 61 -5.13 -9.98 12.46
CA GLN A 61 -4.91 -9.41 11.14
C GLN A 61 -6.16 -8.59 10.80
N SER A 62 -6.08 -7.27 11.02
CA SER A 62 -7.19 -6.36 10.79
C SER A 62 -7.46 -6.30 9.29
N ILE A 63 -8.57 -6.90 8.85
CA ILE A 63 -9.07 -6.74 7.50
C ILE A 63 -9.58 -5.30 7.40
N ARG A 64 -8.70 -4.36 7.02
CA ARG A 64 -9.02 -2.92 6.94
C ARG A 64 -10.06 -2.63 5.85
N SER A 65 -10.22 -3.54 4.90
CA SER A 65 -11.26 -3.45 3.87
C SER A 65 -12.67 -3.61 4.42
N GLU A 66 -12.84 -4.22 5.60
CA GLU A 66 -14.13 -4.45 6.25
C GLU A 66 -14.44 -3.31 7.23
N GLY A 67 -15.56 -2.63 6.99
CA GLY A 67 -16.02 -1.49 7.78
C GLY A 67 -17.24 -0.82 7.13
N PRO A 68 -17.85 0.18 7.79
CA PRO A 68 -18.99 0.90 7.25
C PRO A 68 -18.67 1.46 5.87
N SER A 69 -19.64 1.42 4.96
CA SER A 69 -19.44 1.90 3.59
C SER A 69 -18.99 3.37 3.61
N VAL A 70 -18.00 3.72 2.80
CA VAL A 70 -17.59 5.12 2.62
C VAL A 70 -18.76 6.00 2.20
N TYR A 71 -19.73 5.42 1.49
CA TYR A 71 -20.91 6.11 0.97
C TYR A 71 -22.08 6.23 1.96
N GLU A 72 -21.99 5.58 3.14
CA GLU A 72 -22.98 5.78 4.23
C GLU A 72 -22.75 7.10 4.98
N ALA A 73 -21.53 7.64 4.93
CA ALA A 73 -21.22 8.93 5.51
C ALA A 73 -21.98 10.07 4.79
N LYS A 74 -22.34 11.10 5.56
CA LYS A 74 -23.05 12.28 5.04
C LYS A 74 -22.27 12.89 3.87
N LYS A 75 -22.92 12.98 2.71
CA LYS A 75 -22.35 13.64 1.54
C LYS A 75 -22.19 15.14 1.81
N LEU A 76 -20.95 15.61 1.77
CA LEU A 76 -20.60 17.01 1.98
C LEU A 76 -20.64 17.79 0.66
N SER A 77 -20.91 19.10 0.72
CA SER A 77 -20.73 20.00 -0.42
C SER A 77 -19.23 20.18 -0.72
N SER A 78 -18.87 20.63 -1.93
CA SER A 78 -17.46 20.87 -2.30
C SER A 78 -16.74 21.85 -1.36
N VAL A 79 -17.48 22.86 -0.86
CA VAL A 79 -16.95 23.83 0.11
C VAL A 79 -16.70 23.17 1.46
N ASP A 80 -17.66 22.38 1.94
CA ASP A 80 -17.51 21.67 3.22
C ASP A 80 -16.40 20.62 3.16
N LYS A 81 -16.26 19.91 2.04
CA LYS A 81 -15.15 18.97 1.80
C LYS A 81 -13.80 19.69 1.86
N SER A 82 -13.69 20.85 1.20
CA SER A 82 -12.47 21.65 1.21
C SER A 82 -12.12 22.11 2.62
N SER A 83 -13.11 22.58 3.39
CA SER A 83 -12.92 22.93 4.81
C SER A 83 -12.46 21.71 5.63
N ALA A 84 -13.16 20.58 5.51
CA ALA A 84 -12.85 19.37 6.25
C ALA A 84 -11.44 18.82 5.93
N LEU A 85 -10.98 18.92 4.68
CA LEU A 85 -9.61 18.55 4.31
C LEU A 85 -8.58 19.53 4.86
N ASN A 86 -8.88 20.83 4.90
CA ASN A 86 -8.01 21.82 5.53
C ASN A 86 -7.90 21.60 7.04
N ASP A 87 -9.02 21.30 7.71
CA ASP A 87 -9.04 20.98 9.14
C ASP A 87 -8.24 19.71 9.42
N LEU A 88 -8.40 18.67 8.58
CA LEU A 88 -7.61 17.44 8.66
C LEU A 88 -6.11 17.71 8.46
N ARG A 89 -5.74 18.59 7.52
CA ARG A 89 -4.35 19.00 7.29
C ARG A 89 -3.77 19.69 8.53
N ASN A 90 -4.52 20.62 9.12
CA ASN A 90 -4.12 21.33 10.33
C ASN A 90 -3.98 20.39 11.53
N GLU A 91 -4.87 19.41 11.67
CA GLU A 91 -4.79 18.36 12.69
C GLU A 91 -3.51 17.53 12.56
N ILE A 92 -3.13 17.15 11.34
CA ILE A 92 -1.88 16.42 11.09
C ILE A 92 -0.67 17.26 11.46
N LEU A 93 -0.65 18.54 11.09
CA LEU A 93 0.45 19.47 11.42
C LEU A 93 0.57 19.70 12.93
N ALA A 94 -0.55 19.70 13.66
CA ALA A 94 -0.56 19.82 15.11
C ALA A 94 -0.28 18.49 15.84
N SER A 95 -0.36 17.36 15.14
CA SER A 95 -0.20 16.03 15.73
C SER A 95 1.25 15.77 16.11
N LYS A 96 1.44 15.19 17.31
CA LYS A 96 2.73 14.68 17.80
C LYS A 96 2.87 13.17 17.64
N LYS A 97 2.07 12.54 16.77
CA LYS A 97 1.94 11.07 16.66
C LYS A 97 3.22 10.36 16.21
N SER A 98 4.20 11.07 15.63
CA SER A 98 5.51 10.50 15.29
C SER A 98 6.64 11.47 15.61
N PRO A 99 7.09 11.55 16.89
CA PRO A 99 8.10 12.51 17.32
C PRO A 99 9.43 12.40 16.57
N GLU A 100 9.83 11.19 16.17
CA GLU A 100 11.05 10.94 15.39
C GLU A 100 10.98 11.66 14.03
N LEU A 101 9.99 11.31 13.19
CA LEU A 101 9.77 11.94 11.88
C LEU A 101 9.60 13.47 11.94
N LEU A 102 8.98 13.97 13.02
CA LEU A 102 8.83 15.41 13.23
C LEU A 102 10.16 16.06 13.62
N ALA A 103 10.99 15.38 14.42
CA ALA A 103 12.32 15.84 14.78
C ALA A 103 13.29 15.81 13.59
N SER A 104 13.06 14.95 12.59
CA SER A 104 13.86 14.93 11.36
C SER A 104 13.60 16.13 10.43
N GLY A 105 12.58 16.96 10.71
CA GLY A 105 12.20 18.09 9.87
C GLY A 105 11.54 17.70 8.55
N ALA A 106 10.93 16.51 8.47
CA ALA A 106 10.22 16.07 7.27
C ALA A 106 8.99 16.97 7.00
N ASN A 107 8.74 17.29 5.73
CA ASN A 107 7.57 18.08 5.37
C ASN A 107 6.33 17.20 5.20
N LEU A 108 5.18 17.77 5.55
CA LEU A 108 3.90 17.10 5.34
C LEU A 108 3.60 17.00 3.85
N VAL A 109 3.41 15.77 3.38
CA VAL A 109 2.89 15.45 2.06
C VAL A 109 1.47 14.91 2.22
N PHE A 110 0.51 15.82 2.29
CA PHE A 110 -0.88 15.52 2.65
C PHE A 110 -1.61 14.70 1.58
N GLY A 111 -1.62 15.24 0.37
CA GLY A 111 -2.47 14.82 -0.75
C GLY A 111 -2.82 16.05 -1.59
N ILE A 112 -3.09 15.86 -2.89
CA ILE A 112 -3.42 16.96 -3.81
C ILE A 112 -4.42 16.51 -4.85
N GLY A 113 -5.24 17.45 -5.33
CA GLY A 113 -6.18 17.23 -6.42
C GLY A 113 -7.59 17.72 -6.09
N SER A 114 -8.58 17.25 -6.86
CA SER A 114 -9.98 17.62 -6.66
C SER A 114 -10.54 17.02 -5.36
N VAL A 115 -11.26 17.84 -4.58
CA VAL A 115 -12.05 17.38 -3.43
C VAL A 115 -13.28 16.56 -3.85
N ASP A 116 -13.66 16.66 -5.13
CA ASP A 116 -14.75 15.91 -5.77
C ASP A 116 -14.21 14.88 -6.76
N ALA A 117 -12.98 14.40 -6.57
CA ALA A 117 -12.38 13.42 -7.45
C ALA A 117 -13.17 12.10 -7.43
N ASP A 118 -13.66 11.69 -8.59
CA ASP A 118 -14.23 10.36 -8.80
C ASP A 118 -13.15 9.26 -8.77
N LEU A 119 -11.89 9.63 -9.04
CA LEU A 119 -10.73 8.74 -9.07
C LEU A 119 -9.66 9.20 -8.10
N MET A 120 -9.27 8.31 -7.18
CA MET A 120 -8.20 8.54 -6.22
C MET A 120 -7.02 7.58 -6.45
N PHE A 121 -5.80 8.10 -6.47
CA PHE A 121 -4.56 7.32 -6.50
C PHE A 121 -3.92 7.28 -5.12
N VAL A 122 -3.56 6.10 -4.66
CA VAL A 122 -2.93 5.88 -3.35
C VAL A 122 -1.56 5.23 -3.54
N GLY A 123 -0.50 5.94 -3.17
CA GLY A 123 0.87 5.43 -3.10
C GLY A 123 1.31 5.01 -1.70
N GLU A 124 2.57 4.62 -1.60
CA GLU A 124 3.17 4.07 -0.38
C GLU A 124 3.52 5.18 0.63
N ALA A 125 4.52 5.98 0.30
CA ALA A 125 5.06 7.02 1.16
C ALA A 125 5.77 8.09 0.31
N PRO A 126 5.95 9.31 0.84
CA PRO A 126 6.75 10.35 0.18
C PRO A 126 8.21 9.92 -0.04
N GLY A 127 8.77 10.30 -1.19
CA GLY A 127 10.21 10.24 -1.45
C GLY A 127 10.91 11.56 -1.15
N VAL A 128 12.20 11.65 -1.48
CA VAL A 128 13.03 12.84 -1.23
C VAL A 128 12.47 14.10 -1.91
N ASP A 129 12.03 13.98 -3.17
CA ASP A 129 11.50 15.13 -3.91
C ASP A 129 10.15 15.58 -3.33
N GLU A 130 9.28 14.62 -2.97
CA GLU A 130 7.99 14.90 -2.34
C GLU A 130 8.15 15.55 -0.97
N ASP A 131 9.10 15.06 -0.17
CA ASP A 131 9.46 15.63 1.13
C ASP A 131 10.02 17.06 0.99
N ARG A 132 10.75 17.37 -0.08
CA ARG A 132 11.23 18.74 -0.31
C ARG A 132 10.11 19.70 -0.71
N GLU A 133 9.23 19.28 -1.60
CA GLU A 133 8.18 20.14 -2.18
C GLU A 133 6.88 20.16 -1.36
N GLY A 134 6.67 19.19 -0.46
CA GLY A 134 5.41 19.04 0.30
C GLY A 134 4.24 18.49 -0.53
N GLU A 135 4.51 17.98 -1.73
CA GLU A 135 3.50 17.48 -2.67
C GLU A 135 3.74 16.02 -3.09
N PRO A 136 2.68 15.21 -3.23
CA PRO A 136 2.83 13.80 -3.58
C PRO A 136 3.18 13.65 -5.07
N PHE A 137 4.02 12.66 -5.38
CA PHE A 137 4.35 12.29 -6.76
C PHE A 137 4.83 13.49 -7.61
N VAL A 138 5.89 14.17 -7.17
CA VAL A 138 6.57 15.24 -7.92
C VAL A 138 7.91 14.80 -8.51
N GLY A 139 8.53 13.75 -7.95
CA GLY A 139 9.76 13.17 -8.48
C GLY A 139 9.55 12.38 -9.78
N LYS A 140 10.59 11.66 -10.22
CA LYS A 140 10.55 10.88 -11.48
C LYS A 140 9.37 9.92 -11.58
N ALA A 141 9.04 9.24 -10.47
CA ALA A 141 7.91 8.32 -10.40
C ALA A 141 6.57 9.05 -10.57
N GLY A 142 6.47 10.26 -10.01
CA GLY A 142 5.30 11.11 -10.14
C GLY A 142 5.11 11.70 -11.53
N GLN A 143 6.19 12.10 -12.20
CA GLN A 143 6.13 12.50 -13.60
C GLN A 143 5.62 11.37 -14.51
N LEU A 144 6.00 10.12 -14.23
CA LEU A 144 5.46 8.97 -14.94
C LEU A 144 3.97 8.73 -14.61
N LEU A 145 3.57 8.85 -13.34
CA LEU A 145 2.17 8.78 -12.95
C LEU A 145 1.33 9.83 -13.68
N MET A 146 1.84 11.06 -13.81
CA MET A 146 1.16 12.13 -14.52
C MET A 146 0.93 11.77 -16.00
N LYS A 147 1.94 11.21 -16.67
CA LYS A 147 1.80 10.72 -18.06
C LYS A 147 0.73 9.63 -18.18
N ILE A 148 0.62 8.75 -17.19
CA ILE A 148 -0.41 7.69 -17.15
C ILE A 148 -1.79 8.32 -16.99
N ILE A 149 -1.96 9.26 -16.06
CA ILE A 149 -3.22 9.99 -15.84
C ILE A 149 -3.64 10.74 -17.13
N GLN A 150 -2.72 11.46 -17.76
CA GLN A 150 -2.96 12.15 -19.03
C GLN A 150 -3.36 11.20 -20.16
N ALA A 151 -2.77 10.00 -20.22
CA ALA A 151 -3.14 9.00 -21.21
C ALA A 151 -4.59 8.51 -21.05
N THR A 152 -5.15 8.54 -19.82
CA THR A 152 -6.57 8.29 -19.55
C THR A 152 -7.49 9.48 -19.89
N GLY A 153 -6.94 10.61 -20.33
CA GLY A 153 -7.73 11.82 -20.63
C GLY A 153 -8.12 12.63 -19.40
N LEU A 154 -7.43 12.42 -18.27
CA LEU A 154 -7.59 13.20 -17.05
C LEU A 154 -6.33 14.03 -16.78
N ASP A 155 -6.48 15.07 -15.97
CA ASP A 155 -5.36 15.87 -15.47
C ASP A 155 -5.25 15.75 -13.94
N ARG A 156 -4.14 16.26 -13.37
CA ARG A 156 -3.83 16.14 -11.94
C ARG A 156 -4.92 16.73 -11.07
N GLU A 157 -5.55 17.80 -11.56
CA GLU A 157 -6.59 18.56 -10.90
C GLU A 157 -7.95 17.85 -10.91
N LYS A 158 -8.14 16.82 -11.76
CA LYS A 158 -9.39 16.05 -11.85
C LYS A 158 -9.42 14.81 -10.96
N VAL A 159 -8.26 14.37 -10.50
CA VAL A 159 -8.08 13.21 -9.64
C VAL A 159 -7.67 13.67 -8.25
N TYR A 160 -7.60 12.76 -7.29
CA TYR A 160 -6.95 13.01 -6.00
C TYR A 160 -5.79 12.04 -5.81
N ILE A 161 -4.64 12.53 -5.37
CA ILE A 161 -3.42 11.74 -5.22
C ILE A 161 -2.96 11.86 -3.77
N ALA A 162 -2.77 10.72 -3.11
CA ALA A 162 -2.29 10.66 -1.74
C ALA A 162 -1.37 9.43 -1.53
N ASN A 163 -0.77 9.36 -0.35
CA ASN A 163 0.00 8.21 0.11
C ASN A 163 -0.59 7.66 1.42
N VAL A 164 -0.29 6.39 1.72
CA VAL A 164 -0.60 5.77 3.02
C VAL A 164 0.12 6.53 4.14
N LEU A 165 1.42 6.76 4.01
CA LEU A 165 2.16 7.66 4.91
C LEU A 165 2.06 9.11 4.45
N LYS A 166 2.14 10.03 5.42
CA LYS A 166 2.09 11.49 5.18
C LYS A 166 3.46 12.17 5.23
N TYR A 167 4.47 11.47 5.73
CA TYR A 167 5.83 11.94 5.85
C TYR A 167 6.79 10.91 5.26
N ARG A 168 7.91 11.37 4.71
CA ARG A 168 8.95 10.49 4.21
C ARG A 168 9.55 9.68 5.37
N PRO A 169 9.61 8.33 5.28
CA PRO A 169 10.22 7.53 6.32
C PRO A 169 11.71 7.85 6.50
N GLU A 170 12.17 7.98 7.74
CA GLU A 170 13.57 8.25 8.04
C GLU A 170 14.51 7.19 7.49
N THR A 171 15.67 7.62 7.00
CA THR A 171 16.76 6.72 6.60
C THR A 171 17.99 7.01 7.46
N PRO A 172 18.10 6.43 8.67
CA PRO A 172 19.21 6.73 9.59
C PRO A 172 20.58 6.58 8.91
N GLY A 173 21.42 7.61 9.04
CA GLY A 173 22.75 7.65 8.43
C GLY A 173 22.78 7.88 6.92
N LYS A 174 21.64 8.16 6.27
CA LYS A 174 21.56 8.48 4.83
C LYS A 174 20.60 9.64 4.59
N SER A 175 21.08 10.71 3.94
CA SER A 175 20.22 11.77 3.43
C SER A 175 19.51 11.39 2.13
N PHE A 176 20.02 10.37 1.42
CA PHE A 176 19.52 9.91 0.12
C PHE A 176 18.88 8.52 0.19
N GLY A 177 18.01 8.27 -0.78
CA GLY A 177 17.29 7.00 -0.92
C GLY A 177 15.99 6.98 -0.12
N ASN A 178 15.23 5.92 -0.31
CA ASN A 178 13.95 5.70 0.35
C ASN A 178 13.96 4.29 0.93
N ARG A 179 13.26 4.09 2.05
CA ARG A 179 12.93 2.77 2.56
C ARG A 179 11.42 2.57 2.53
N LYS A 180 11.01 1.31 2.65
CA LYS A 180 9.60 1.00 2.88
C LYS A 180 9.15 1.50 4.26
N PRO A 181 7.90 1.94 4.40
CA PRO A 181 7.30 2.20 5.69
C PRO A 181 7.21 0.90 6.49
N ARG A 182 7.35 1.02 7.81
CA ARG A 182 7.12 -0.08 8.73
C ARG A 182 5.64 -0.21 9.06
N PRO A 183 5.16 -1.38 9.49
CA PRO A 183 3.76 -1.57 9.87
C PRO A 183 3.27 -0.59 10.95
N ASP A 184 4.08 -0.29 11.96
CA ASP A 184 3.78 0.68 13.02
C ASP A 184 3.57 2.10 12.46
N GLU A 185 4.41 2.52 11.52
CA GLU A 185 4.27 3.82 10.86
C GLU A 185 2.98 3.88 10.02
N ILE A 186 2.63 2.79 9.35
CA ILE A 186 1.38 2.70 8.61
C ILE A 186 0.19 2.85 9.56
N GLU A 187 0.15 2.12 10.68
CA GLU A 187 -0.96 2.21 11.65
C GLU A 187 -1.16 3.63 12.20
N ILE A 188 -0.08 4.38 12.39
CA ILE A 188 -0.14 5.77 12.87
C ILE A 188 -0.80 6.70 11.84
N TRP A 189 -0.43 6.57 10.57
CA TRP A 189 -0.80 7.54 9.53
C TRP A 189 -2.02 7.14 8.70
N PHE A 190 -2.31 5.84 8.62
CA PHE A 190 -3.43 5.31 7.85
C PHE A 190 -4.80 5.93 8.21
N PRO A 191 -5.15 6.20 9.49
CA PRO A 191 -6.43 6.83 9.84
C PRO A 191 -6.67 8.18 9.15
N PHE A 192 -5.61 8.93 8.81
CA PHE A 192 -5.74 10.18 8.07
C PHE A 192 -6.07 9.93 6.58
N LEU A 193 -5.51 8.88 5.98
CA LEU A 193 -5.91 8.45 4.64
C LEU A 193 -7.37 8.00 4.63
N VAL A 194 -7.82 7.29 5.65
CA VAL A 194 -9.23 6.88 5.79
C VAL A 194 -10.14 8.10 5.77
N ARG A 195 -9.83 9.13 6.59
CA ARG A 195 -10.62 10.36 6.62
C ARG A 195 -10.58 11.13 5.29
N GLN A 196 -9.46 11.12 4.57
CA GLN A 196 -9.42 11.67 3.21
C GLN A 196 -10.37 10.93 2.27
N ILE A 197 -10.37 9.59 2.29
CA ILE A 197 -11.28 8.76 1.48
C ILE A 197 -12.74 9.04 1.86
N GLU A 198 -13.06 9.15 3.15
CA GLU A 198 -14.41 9.46 3.65
C GLU A 198 -14.90 10.85 3.27
N ILE A 199 -14.01 11.86 3.24
CA ILE A 199 -14.38 13.21 2.82
C ILE A 199 -14.57 13.28 1.30
N ILE A 200 -13.67 12.68 0.53
CA ILE A 200 -13.69 12.76 -0.94
C ILE A 200 -14.81 11.88 -1.51
N GLN A 201 -15.02 10.70 -0.93
CA GLN A 201 -15.92 9.64 -1.41
C GLN A 201 -15.69 9.28 -2.89
N PRO A 202 -14.47 8.86 -3.29
CA PRO A 202 -14.18 8.54 -4.68
C PRO A 202 -15.01 7.35 -5.16
N LYS A 203 -15.28 7.26 -6.46
CA LYS A 203 -15.94 6.11 -7.10
C LYS A 203 -14.97 4.95 -7.33
N VAL A 204 -13.68 5.23 -7.52
CA VAL A 204 -12.63 4.23 -7.70
C VAL A 204 -11.35 4.69 -7.00
N ILE A 205 -10.65 3.74 -6.36
CA ILE A 205 -9.29 3.92 -5.87
C ILE A 205 -8.32 3.09 -6.72
N VAL A 206 -7.17 3.65 -7.06
CA VAL A 206 -6.05 2.93 -7.68
C VAL A 206 -4.93 2.78 -6.65
N GLY A 207 -4.64 1.54 -6.26
CA GLY A 207 -3.56 1.21 -5.33
C GLY A 207 -2.23 1.02 -6.07
N LEU A 208 -1.27 1.92 -5.84
CA LEU A 208 0.01 1.94 -6.55
C LEU A 208 1.06 1.11 -5.80
N GLY A 209 1.19 -0.17 -6.17
CA GLY A 209 2.18 -1.08 -5.62
C GLY A 209 1.75 -1.84 -4.38
N ALA A 210 2.59 -2.78 -3.96
CA ALA A 210 2.27 -3.73 -2.90
C ALA A 210 2.02 -3.04 -1.55
N THR A 211 2.90 -2.14 -1.14
CA THR A 211 2.82 -1.50 0.19
C THR A 211 1.62 -0.56 0.31
N ALA A 212 1.26 0.15 -0.77
CA ALA A 212 0.05 0.97 -0.78
C ALA A 212 -1.21 0.11 -0.61
N LEU A 213 -1.24 -1.05 -1.29
CA LEU A 213 -2.35 -1.98 -1.23
C LEU A 213 -2.43 -2.70 0.12
N GLU A 214 -1.30 -3.12 0.67
CA GLU A 214 -1.20 -3.68 2.03
C GLU A 214 -1.67 -2.67 3.08
N GLY A 215 -1.25 -1.41 2.96
CA GLY A 215 -1.74 -0.33 3.81
C GLY A 215 -3.25 -0.12 3.70
N LEU A 216 -3.82 -0.20 2.49
CA LEU A 216 -5.24 0.01 2.27
C LEU A 216 -6.10 -1.17 2.74
N LEU A 217 -5.70 -2.41 2.42
CA LEU A 217 -6.51 -3.61 2.67
C LEU A 217 -6.18 -4.29 4.01
N GLY A 218 -5.03 -3.96 4.62
CA GLY A 218 -4.53 -4.59 5.85
C GLY A 218 -3.93 -5.98 5.64
N HIS A 219 -4.22 -6.64 4.52
CA HIS A 219 -3.66 -7.93 4.15
C HIS A 219 -3.51 -8.04 2.62
N MET A 220 -2.47 -8.76 2.20
CA MET A 220 -2.18 -9.08 0.80
C MET A 220 -1.98 -10.59 0.68
N PRO A 221 -2.99 -11.35 0.21
CA PRO A 221 -2.89 -12.81 0.16
C PRO A 221 -1.85 -13.29 -0.85
N THR A 222 -1.57 -12.48 -1.87
CA THR A 222 -0.53 -12.74 -2.86
C THR A 222 0.20 -11.44 -3.23
N GLY A 223 1.35 -11.57 -3.90
CA GLY A 223 2.12 -10.40 -4.35
C GLY A 223 1.39 -9.57 -5.42
N ILE A 224 1.77 -8.29 -5.52
CA ILE A 224 1.16 -7.30 -6.44
C ILE A 224 1.06 -7.79 -7.90
N THR A 225 2.02 -8.60 -8.37
CA THR A 225 2.02 -9.16 -9.73
C THR A 225 0.78 -10.01 -10.02
N ARG A 226 0.25 -10.74 -9.02
CA ARG A 226 -0.97 -11.55 -9.18
C ARG A 226 -2.24 -10.73 -8.94
N LEU A 227 -2.18 -9.76 -8.03
CA LEU A 227 -3.34 -8.93 -7.68
C LEU A 227 -3.64 -7.84 -8.70
N ARG A 228 -2.64 -7.34 -9.43
CA ARG A 228 -2.85 -6.27 -10.43
C ARG A 228 -3.89 -6.65 -11.47
N GLY A 229 -4.76 -5.70 -11.80
CA GLY A 229 -5.85 -5.91 -12.75
C GLY A 229 -7.05 -6.67 -12.20
N ASN A 230 -7.01 -7.14 -10.95
CA ASN A 230 -8.13 -7.81 -10.29
C ASN A 230 -8.75 -6.89 -9.24
N TRP A 231 -10.00 -6.50 -9.45
CA TRP A 231 -10.73 -5.62 -8.55
C TRP A 231 -10.75 -6.14 -7.12
N GLN A 232 -10.40 -5.26 -6.19
CA GLN A 232 -10.57 -5.42 -4.76
C GLN A 232 -11.65 -4.44 -4.27
N SER A 233 -11.95 -4.48 -2.99
CA SER A 233 -12.89 -3.55 -2.35
C SER A 233 -12.30 -3.00 -1.07
N TYR A 234 -12.52 -1.72 -0.81
CA TYR A 234 -12.22 -1.07 0.45
C TYR A 234 -13.47 -0.31 0.90
N ARG A 235 -14.18 -0.81 1.92
CA ARG A 235 -15.37 -0.16 2.49
C ARG A 235 -16.36 0.30 1.39
N SER A 236 -16.68 -0.64 0.49
CA SER A 236 -17.54 -0.48 -0.71
C SER A 236 -16.96 0.31 -1.88
N VAL A 237 -15.78 0.93 -1.75
CA VAL A 237 -15.09 1.58 -2.85
C VAL A 237 -14.31 0.53 -3.65
N PRO A 238 -14.55 0.37 -4.96
CA PRO A 238 -13.73 -0.48 -5.83
C PRO A 238 -12.28 -0.02 -5.86
N VAL A 239 -11.36 -0.96 -5.64
CA VAL A 239 -9.92 -0.71 -5.67
C VAL A 239 -9.31 -1.46 -6.85
N MET A 240 -8.57 -0.77 -7.71
CA MET A 240 -7.75 -1.39 -8.75
C MET A 240 -6.28 -1.44 -8.30
N PRO A 241 -5.75 -2.62 -7.95
CA PRO A 241 -4.31 -2.81 -7.78
C PRO A 241 -3.57 -2.60 -9.11
N THR A 242 -2.46 -1.88 -9.07
CA THR A 242 -1.51 -1.82 -10.19
C THR A 242 -0.06 -1.65 -9.70
N PHE A 243 0.89 -1.68 -10.63
CA PHE A 243 2.29 -1.47 -10.29
C PHE A 243 2.58 -0.02 -9.93
N HIS A 244 3.45 0.18 -8.93
CA HIS A 244 3.93 1.52 -8.60
C HIS A 244 4.79 2.09 -9.75
N PRO A 245 4.68 3.39 -10.10
CA PRO A 245 5.47 4.00 -11.18
C PRO A 245 6.99 3.83 -11.03
N SER A 246 7.50 3.80 -9.80
CA SER A 246 8.93 3.53 -9.55
C SER A 246 9.36 2.14 -10.03
N TYR A 247 8.46 1.15 -10.05
CA TYR A 247 8.75 -0.17 -10.62
C TYR A 247 8.89 -0.10 -12.14
N LEU A 248 8.03 0.66 -12.82
CA LEU A 248 8.12 0.88 -14.27
C LEU A 248 9.39 1.63 -14.63
N LEU A 249 9.85 2.54 -13.77
CA LEU A 249 11.12 3.23 -13.96
C LEU A 249 12.32 2.28 -13.97
N ARG A 250 12.32 1.29 -13.07
CA ARG A 250 13.36 0.26 -13.00
C ARG A 250 13.22 -0.83 -14.07
N ASN A 251 11.97 -1.14 -14.45
CA ASN A 251 11.65 -2.16 -15.44
C ASN A 251 10.85 -1.55 -16.59
N GLN A 252 11.56 -1.11 -17.62
CA GLN A 252 11.02 -0.41 -18.78
C GLN A 252 10.40 -1.34 -19.83
N SER A 253 10.20 -2.63 -19.51
CA SER A 253 9.67 -3.59 -20.47
C SER A 253 8.29 -3.18 -20.97
N TRP A 254 8.07 -3.41 -22.26
CA TRP A 254 6.82 -3.09 -22.94
C TRP A 254 5.64 -3.84 -22.32
N ALA A 255 5.83 -5.10 -21.94
CA ALA A 255 4.81 -5.93 -21.32
C ALA A 255 4.28 -5.34 -19.99
N ILE A 256 5.16 -4.80 -19.14
CA ILE A 256 4.74 -4.22 -17.85
C ILE A 256 4.01 -2.89 -18.06
N LYS A 257 4.48 -2.05 -18.99
CA LYS A 257 3.77 -0.81 -19.36
C LYS A 257 2.37 -1.12 -19.88
N ARG A 258 2.25 -2.16 -20.71
CA ARG A 258 0.97 -2.65 -21.21
C ARG A 258 0.05 -3.13 -20.08
N GLN A 259 0.56 -3.89 -19.12
CA GLN A 259 -0.24 -4.36 -17.98
C GLN A 259 -0.82 -3.19 -17.16
N VAL A 260 -0.02 -2.15 -16.88
CA VAL A 260 -0.53 -0.95 -16.19
C VAL A 260 -1.57 -0.23 -17.04
N TRP A 261 -1.37 -0.16 -18.36
CA TRP A 261 -2.38 0.43 -19.24
C TRP A 261 -3.69 -0.35 -19.25
N GLU A 262 -3.63 -1.68 -19.28
CA GLU A 262 -4.81 -2.55 -19.17
C GLU A 262 -5.54 -2.33 -17.84
N ASP A 263 -4.82 -2.11 -16.73
CA ASP A 263 -5.42 -1.73 -15.44
C ASP A 263 -6.18 -0.40 -15.53
N MET A 264 -5.55 0.61 -16.15
CA MET A 264 -6.16 1.94 -16.31
C MET A 264 -7.37 1.92 -17.25
N MET A 265 -7.34 1.09 -18.29
CA MET A 265 -8.48 0.88 -19.17
C MET A 265 -9.68 0.32 -18.42
N GLN A 266 -9.49 -0.67 -17.55
CA GLN A 266 -10.55 -1.17 -16.68
C GLN A 266 -11.10 -0.08 -15.73
N VAL A 267 -10.22 0.77 -15.20
CA VAL A 267 -10.63 1.92 -14.37
C VAL A 267 -11.50 2.88 -15.17
N MET A 268 -11.09 3.24 -16.38
CA MET A 268 -11.87 4.10 -17.28
C MET A 268 -13.24 3.49 -17.60
N GLU A 269 -13.30 2.19 -17.90
CA GLU A 269 -14.55 1.47 -18.17
C GLU A 269 -15.49 1.50 -16.96
N ARG A 270 -14.94 1.29 -15.75
CA ARG A 270 -15.74 1.32 -14.51
C ARG A 270 -16.24 2.72 -14.16
N LEU A 271 -15.47 3.75 -14.49
CA LEU A 271 -15.88 5.15 -14.38
C LEU A 271 -16.79 5.62 -15.54
N GLN A 272 -17.11 4.73 -16.49
CA GLN A 272 -17.91 5.04 -17.68
C GLN A 272 -17.33 6.19 -18.51
N MET A 273 -16.00 6.33 -18.51
CA MET A 273 -15.30 7.32 -19.31
C MET A 273 -15.31 6.91 -20.79
N PRO A 274 -15.36 7.87 -21.73
CA PRO A 274 -15.19 7.55 -23.15
C PRO A 274 -13.78 7.03 -23.41
N ILE A 275 -13.69 5.90 -24.11
CA ILE A 275 -12.42 5.26 -24.49
C ILE A 275 -12.33 5.21 -26.01
N SER A 276 -11.35 5.93 -26.55
CA SER A 276 -11.09 5.96 -27.99
C SER A 276 -10.48 4.66 -28.50
N ASP A 277 -10.63 4.37 -29.80
CA ASP A 277 -9.95 3.24 -30.45
C ASP A 277 -8.43 3.35 -30.38
N LYS A 278 -7.91 4.59 -30.36
CA LYS A 278 -6.47 4.84 -30.14
C LYS A 278 -6.03 4.37 -28.76
N GLN A 279 -6.82 4.59 -27.73
CA GLN A 279 -6.55 4.14 -26.36
C GLN A 279 -6.65 2.61 -26.25
N ARG A 280 -7.69 1.99 -26.83
CA ARG A 280 -7.81 0.52 -26.92
C ARG A 280 -6.63 -0.11 -27.67
N GLY A 281 -6.18 0.53 -28.75
CA GLY A 281 -5.10 0.07 -29.59
C GLY A 281 -3.69 0.46 -29.16
N PHE A 282 -3.51 1.21 -28.06
CA PHE A 282 -2.23 1.84 -27.73
C PHE A 282 -1.07 0.84 -27.61
N PHE A 283 -1.32 -0.32 -26.99
CA PHE A 283 -0.35 -1.42 -26.86
C PHE A 283 -0.71 -2.63 -27.75
N LEU A 284 -1.54 -2.46 -28.78
CA LEU A 284 -1.83 -3.53 -29.76
C LEU A 284 -1.03 -3.36 -31.06
N ARG A 285 -0.54 -2.14 -31.32
CA ARG A 285 0.30 -1.85 -32.48
C ARG A 285 1.74 -2.30 -32.19
N LYS A 286 2.16 -3.37 -32.85
CA LYS A 286 3.57 -3.75 -33.00
C LYS A 286 4.19 -2.98 -34.15
#